data_AF-A0A354GPH7-F1
#
_entry.id   AF-A0A354GPH7-F1
#
_cell.length_a   1.000
_cell.length_b   1.000
_cell.length_c   1.000
_cell.angle_alpha   90.00
_cell.angle_beta   90.00
_cell.angle_gamma   90.00
#
_symmetry.space_group_name_H-M   'P 1'
#
loop_
_entity.id
_entity.type
_entity.pdbx_description
1 polymer ?
#
loop_
_entity_poly.entity_id
_entity_poly.type
_entity_poly.pdbx_seq_one_letter_code
_entity_poly.pdbx_strand_id
1 'polypeptide(L)'
;LIGRVANRVAKGRFTLDGKEYKLFVNNGPNALHGGEKGFDKVIWRPEPIENVFDKDSVSLKLTYLSPSGEEGYPGNLTVHVTYTLTNENALRIDYTATTDKATPLNLTNHSYFNLGGPGSGDILGHEVMIAADKYTPVDGTMIPTGEIKAVKGTPLDFTKPTTIGARIDELKADDATANPGGYDHNYVLRGDNKERALVASVHEPKSGRTMEVYTTEPGLQFYTGNFLDG
;
A
#
# COMPACT_ATOMS: atom_id res chain seq x y z
N LEU A 1 8.55 -4.39 0.77
CA LEU A 1 8.55 -3.16 1.59
C LEU A 1 8.75 -2.00 0.65
N ILE A 2 7.94 -0.95 0.74
CA ILE A 2 8.00 0.19 -0.17
C ILE A 2 8.32 1.46 0.61
N GLY A 3 9.21 2.29 0.06
CA GLY A 3 9.61 3.58 0.65
C GLY A 3 10.80 4.20 -0.10
N ARG A 4 11.16 5.47 0.17
CA ARG A 4 10.65 6.33 1.26
C ARG A 4 9.21 6.80 1.10
N VAL A 5 8.72 6.95 -0.13
CA VAL A 5 7.32 7.33 -0.41
C VAL A 5 6.68 6.26 -1.27
N ALA A 6 5.68 5.57 -0.70
CA ALA A 6 4.81 4.65 -1.40
C ALA A 6 3.87 5.40 -2.35
N ASN A 7 3.46 4.70 -3.40
CA ASN A 7 2.71 5.24 -4.53
C ASN A 7 3.47 6.37 -5.27
N ARG A 8 2.74 7.23 -5.99
CA ARG A 8 3.28 8.19 -6.95
C ARG A 8 3.53 9.56 -6.33
N VAL A 9 4.64 10.18 -6.73
CA VAL A 9 4.94 11.61 -6.52
C VAL A 9 4.89 12.31 -7.88
N ALA A 10 3.98 13.28 -7.98
CA ALA A 10 3.72 14.02 -9.22
C ALA A 10 5.00 14.61 -9.79
N LYS A 11 5.28 14.33 -11.07
CA LYS A 11 6.45 14.82 -11.81
C LYS A 11 7.82 14.46 -11.18
N GLY A 12 7.83 13.53 -10.22
CA GLY A 12 8.99 13.20 -9.41
C GLY A 12 9.54 14.39 -8.65
N ARG A 13 8.69 15.30 -8.15
CA ARG A 13 9.12 16.54 -7.49
C ARG A 13 8.34 16.81 -6.23
N PHE A 14 9.01 17.39 -5.25
CA PHE A 14 8.38 17.97 -4.07
C PHE A 14 9.18 19.18 -3.59
N THR A 15 8.53 20.04 -2.81
CA THR A 15 9.18 21.19 -2.15
C THR A 15 9.16 20.96 -0.65
N LEU A 16 10.30 21.20 0.00
CA LEU A 16 10.45 21.12 1.45
C LEU A 16 11.32 22.28 1.91
N ASP A 17 10.83 23.04 2.89
CA ASP A 17 11.50 24.25 3.41
C ASP A 17 11.94 25.23 2.31
N GLY A 18 11.08 25.42 1.30
CA GLY A 18 11.34 26.33 0.16
C GLY A 18 12.34 25.82 -0.87
N LYS A 19 12.90 24.60 -0.70
CA LYS A 19 13.79 23.97 -1.67
C LYS A 19 13.06 22.90 -2.49
N GLU A 20 13.19 22.96 -3.81
CA GLU A 20 12.72 21.90 -4.71
C GLU A 20 13.69 20.70 -4.69
N TYR A 21 13.12 19.51 -4.60
CA TYR A 21 13.82 18.24 -4.72
C TYR A 21 13.29 17.47 -5.92
N LYS A 22 14.18 16.74 -6.60
CA LYS A 22 13.87 15.90 -7.75
C LYS A 22 14.16 14.45 -7.40
N LEU A 23 13.18 13.60 -7.64
CA LEU A 23 13.21 12.15 -7.46
C LEU A 23 13.43 11.49 -8.81
N PHE A 24 13.84 10.22 -8.78
CA PHE A 24 13.94 9.42 -9.99
C PHE A 24 12.54 9.15 -10.58
N VAL A 25 12.33 9.52 -11.84
CA VAL A 25 11.07 9.31 -12.56
C VAL A 25 11.11 7.93 -13.23
N ASN A 26 10.37 6.97 -12.67
CA ASN A 26 10.30 5.57 -13.11
C ASN A 26 8.90 5.11 -13.53
N ASN A 27 7.88 5.98 -13.49
CA ASN A 27 6.52 5.62 -13.89
C ASN A 27 5.85 6.76 -14.66
N GLY A 28 5.92 6.70 -15.98
CA GLY A 28 5.44 7.78 -16.85
C GLY A 28 6.14 9.10 -16.48
N PRO A 29 5.41 10.19 -16.19
CA PRO A 29 6.02 11.43 -15.75
C PRO A 29 6.37 11.44 -14.24
N ASN A 30 6.01 10.41 -13.47
CA ASN A 30 6.03 10.42 -12.01
C ASN A 30 7.14 9.55 -11.41
N ALA A 31 7.51 9.84 -10.15
CA ALA A 31 8.30 8.91 -9.34
C ALA A 31 7.34 7.97 -8.60
N LEU A 32 7.65 6.68 -8.56
CA LEU A 32 6.82 5.64 -7.99
C LEU A 32 7.63 4.81 -6.99
N HIS A 33 7.01 4.53 -5.84
CA HIS A 33 7.49 3.54 -4.86
C HIS A 33 8.92 3.78 -4.35
N GLY A 34 9.29 5.06 -4.21
CA GLY A 34 10.56 5.46 -3.63
C GLY A 34 11.72 5.56 -4.62
N GLY A 35 11.52 5.30 -5.92
CA GLY A 35 12.52 5.55 -6.96
C GLY A 35 13.02 4.27 -7.66
N GLU A 36 14.18 4.37 -8.33
CA GLU A 36 14.76 3.28 -9.11
C GLU A 36 15.09 2.07 -8.22
N LYS A 37 15.82 2.33 -7.15
CA LYS A 37 16.19 1.38 -6.09
C LYS A 37 15.49 1.73 -4.78
N GLY A 38 14.15 1.71 -4.82
CA GLY A 38 13.31 1.81 -3.63
C GLY A 38 13.59 0.72 -2.59
N PHE A 39 12.94 0.84 -1.43
CA PHE A 39 13.16 -0.07 -0.29
C PHE A 39 12.86 -1.55 -0.54
N ASP A 40 12.19 -1.88 -1.65
CA ASP A 40 11.96 -3.23 -2.14
C ASP A 40 13.21 -3.86 -2.76
N LYS A 41 14.23 -3.06 -3.11
CA LYS A 41 15.44 -3.49 -3.82
C LYS A 41 16.73 -3.35 -3.02
N VAL A 42 16.64 -2.97 -1.74
CA VAL A 42 17.81 -2.81 -0.86
C VAL A 42 17.96 -4.00 0.08
N ILE A 43 19.18 -4.22 0.56
CA ILE A 43 19.47 -5.27 1.54
C ILE A 43 19.25 -4.70 2.94
N TRP A 44 18.22 -5.21 3.63
CA TRP A 44 17.94 -4.88 5.01
C TRP A 44 18.79 -5.75 5.94
N ARG A 45 19.25 -5.18 7.06
CA ARG A 45 19.90 -5.96 8.13
C ARG A 45 18.84 -6.66 8.98
N PRO A 46 18.78 -8.00 8.99
CA PRO A 46 17.83 -8.73 9.82
C PRO A 46 18.34 -8.92 11.24
N GLU A 47 17.41 -8.93 12.19
CA GLU A 47 17.64 -9.23 13.61
C GLU A 47 16.42 -9.99 14.15
N PRO A 48 16.55 -11.29 14.51
CA PRO A 48 15.48 -12.00 15.19
C PRO A 48 15.30 -11.42 16.59
N ILE A 49 14.05 -11.17 16.97
CA ILE A 49 13.69 -10.67 18.29
C ILE A 49 12.48 -11.46 18.81
N GLU A 50 12.44 -11.71 20.11
CA GLU A 50 11.40 -12.49 20.76
C GLU A 50 10.59 -11.60 21.71
N ASN A 51 9.36 -12.01 22.03
CA ASN A 51 8.56 -11.44 23.11
C ASN A 51 8.23 -9.94 22.96
N VAL A 52 8.10 -9.46 21.72
CA VAL A 52 7.83 -8.04 21.43
C VAL A 52 6.34 -7.70 21.56
N PHE A 53 5.47 -8.62 21.15
CA PHE A 53 4.02 -8.42 21.20
C PHE A 53 3.38 -9.23 22.33
N ASP A 54 3.68 -10.52 22.39
CA ASP A 54 3.31 -11.42 23.49
C ASP A 54 4.44 -12.44 23.74
N LYS A 55 4.33 -13.19 24.85
CA LYS A 55 5.35 -14.13 25.34
C LYS A 55 5.67 -15.32 24.42
N ASP A 56 4.85 -15.56 23.40
CA ASP A 56 4.98 -16.71 22.50
C ASP A 56 5.10 -16.27 21.02
N SER A 57 5.11 -14.95 20.75
CA SER A 57 5.26 -14.37 19.42
C SER A 57 6.70 -14.40 18.91
N VAL A 58 6.87 -14.70 17.63
CA VAL A 58 8.17 -14.62 16.94
C VAL A 58 8.21 -13.37 16.08
N SER A 59 9.33 -12.65 16.10
CA SER A 59 9.47 -11.40 15.37
C SER A 59 10.80 -11.27 14.65
N LEU A 60 10.77 -10.57 13.52
CA LEU A 60 11.95 -10.20 12.73
C LEU A 60 11.98 -8.69 12.57
N LYS A 61 13.02 -8.05 13.11
CA LYS A 61 13.30 -6.64 12.87
C LYS A 61 14.26 -6.50 11.70
N LEU A 62 13.85 -5.72 10.71
CA LEU A 62 14.65 -5.31 9.58
C LEU A 62 15.10 -3.88 9.80
N THR A 63 16.39 -3.59 9.61
CA THR A 63 16.94 -2.23 9.71
C THR A 63 17.61 -1.83 8.40
N TYR A 64 17.35 -0.60 7.96
CA TYR A 64 18.04 0.02 6.83
C TYR A 64 18.35 1.48 7.12
N LEU A 65 19.55 1.91 6.73
CA LEU A 65 19.95 3.31 6.71
C LEU A 65 19.93 3.78 5.26
N SER A 66 18.97 4.65 4.94
CA SER A 66 18.91 5.38 3.69
C SER A 66 19.70 6.69 3.87
N PRO A 67 20.90 6.84 3.27
CA PRO A 67 21.70 8.05 3.41
C PRO A 67 21.01 9.26 2.75
N SER A 68 21.36 10.46 3.20
CA SER A 68 20.88 11.70 2.57
C SER A 68 21.26 11.74 1.10
N GLY A 69 20.28 12.03 0.24
CA GLY A 69 20.42 12.11 -1.21
C GLY A 69 20.05 10.82 -1.95
N GLU A 70 19.84 9.71 -1.24
CA GLU A 70 19.39 8.46 -1.86
C GLU A 70 18.04 8.66 -2.55
N GLU A 71 17.95 8.25 -3.82
CA GLU A 71 16.79 8.45 -4.71
C GLU A 71 16.29 9.92 -4.80
N GLY A 72 17.11 10.89 -4.38
CA GLY A 72 16.78 12.31 -4.35
C GLY A 72 16.18 12.83 -3.04
N TYR A 73 16.02 11.99 -2.01
CA TYR A 73 15.45 12.39 -0.72
C TYR A 73 16.48 12.99 0.24
N PRO A 74 16.21 14.12 0.92
CA PRO A 74 17.12 14.68 1.91
C PRO A 74 17.15 13.88 3.22
N GLY A 75 18.23 14.03 3.98
CA GLY A 75 18.34 13.51 5.35
C GLY A 75 18.72 12.04 5.39
N ASN A 76 19.60 11.70 6.32
CA ASN A 76 19.83 10.31 6.68
C ASN A 76 18.56 9.81 7.37
N LEU A 77 18.05 8.67 6.93
CA LEU A 77 16.85 8.06 7.47
C LEU A 77 17.16 6.62 7.89
N THR A 78 17.11 6.36 9.18
CA THR A 78 17.15 5.00 9.71
C THR A 78 15.72 4.50 9.83
N VAL A 79 15.41 3.39 9.18
CA VAL A 79 14.09 2.75 9.21
C VAL A 79 14.21 1.39 9.88
N HIS A 80 13.27 1.10 10.77
CA HIS A 80 13.05 -0.23 11.30
C HIS A 80 11.66 -0.73 10.91
N VAL A 81 11.60 -1.97 10.42
CA VAL A 81 10.34 -2.67 10.16
C VAL A 81 10.35 -3.96 10.95
N THR A 82 9.41 -4.10 11.86
CA THR A 82 9.25 -5.33 12.64
C THR A 82 8.07 -6.11 12.09
N TYR A 83 8.32 -7.33 11.65
CA TYR A 83 7.28 -8.31 11.34
C TYR A 83 7.11 -9.22 12.54
N THR A 84 5.88 -9.40 13.02
CA THR A 84 5.55 -10.30 14.13
C THR A 84 4.48 -11.28 13.68
N LEU A 85 4.75 -12.57 13.85
CA LEU A 85 3.76 -13.63 13.70
C LEU A 85 3.22 -13.99 15.09
N THR A 86 1.91 -13.87 15.27
CA THR A 86 1.24 -14.19 16.54
C THR A 86 0.55 -15.55 16.49
N ASN A 87 0.19 -16.09 17.65
CA ASN A 87 -0.51 -17.38 17.76
C ASN A 87 -1.99 -17.32 17.35
N GLU A 88 -2.53 -16.11 17.14
CA GLU A 88 -3.87 -15.84 16.63
C GLU A 88 -3.90 -15.77 15.09
N ASN A 89 -2.87 -16.29 14.41
CA ASN A 89 -2.71 -16.26 12.95
C ASN A 89 -2.65 -14.84 12.34
N ALA A 90 -2.13 -13.86 13.08
CA ALA A 90 -1.94 -12.50 12.58
C ALA A 90 -0.48 -12.24 12.18
N LEU A 91 -0.30 -11.59 11.03
CA LEU A 91 0.95 -10.93 10.66
C LEU A 91 0.86 -9.45 11.00
N ARG A 92 1.54 -9.04 12.05
CA ARG A 92 1.64 -7.64 12.47
C ARG A 92 2.90 -7.01 11.86
N ILE A 93 2.77 -5.78 11.36
CA ILE A 93 3.87 -5.01 10.79
C ILE A 93 3.94 -3.65 11.49
N ASP A 94 5.07 -3.35 12.12
CA ASP A 94 5.32 -2.07 12.77
C ASP A 94 6.46 -1.34 12.05
N TYR A 95 6.21 -0.08 11.69
CA TYR A 95 7.18 0.81 11.08
C TYR A 95 7.64 1.85 12.08
N THR A 96 8.94 2.05 12.20
CA THR A 96 9.51 3.21 12.90
C THR A 96 10.64 3.78 12.06
N ALA A 97 10.81 5.10 12.11
CA ALA A 97 11.91 5.74 11.42
C ALA A 97 12.38 6.99 12.16
N THR A 98 13.68 7.27 12.06
CA THR A 98 14.30 8.47 12.62
C THR A 98 15.14 9.11 11.54
N THR A 99 15.10 10.43 11.44
CA THR A 99 15.89 11.19 10.48
C THR A 99 16.62 12.36 11.13
N ASP A 100 17.76 12.74 10.56
CA ASP A 100 18.53 13.92 10.98
C ASP A 100 18.09 15.21 10.29
N LYS A 101 17.21 15.11 9.29
CA LYS A 101 16.65 16.26 8.56
C LYS A 101 15.25 15.94 8.05
N ALA A 102 14.37 16.93 8.01
CA ALA A 102 13.03 16.77 7.43
C ALA A 102 13.10 16.10 6.04
N THR A 103 12.24 15.11 5.83
CA THR A 103 12.16 14.30 4.61
C THR A 103 10.75 13.71 4.50
N PRO A 104 10.17 13.58 3.29
CA PRO A 104 8.90 12.89 3.15
C PRO A 104 9.06 11.39 3.43
N LEU A 105 8.11 10.82 4.16
CA LEU A 105 8.07 9.41 4.50
C LEU A 105 6.62 8.92 4.46
N ASN A 106 6.37 7.87 3.68
CA ASN A 106 5.11 7.16 3.58
C ASN A 106 5.44 5.72 3.20
N LEU A 107 5.42 4.81 4.18
CA LEU A 107 5.86 3.42 4.00
C LEU A 107 4.65 2.50 3.82
N THR A 108 4.81 1.40 3.10
CA THR A 108 3.81 0.34 3.08
C THR A 108 4.42 -1.04 2.85
N ASN A 109 3.63 -2.08 3.16
CA ASN A 109 3.85 -3.43 2.67
C ASN A 109 3.02 -3.62 1.40
N HIS A 110 3.57 -4.31 0.39
CA HIS A 110 2.97 -4.45 -0.94
C HIS A 110 2.69 -5.93 -1.25
N SER A 111 2.13 -6.66 -0.29
CA SER A 111 1.78 -8.08 -0.49
C SER A 111 0.58 -8.22 -1.40
N TYR A 112 0.59 -9.30 -2.19
CA TYR A 112 -0.53 -9.71 -3.03
C TYR A 112 -1.15 -10.97 -2.44
N PHE A 113 -2.47 -11.02 -2.41
CA PHE A 113 -3.21 -12.12 -1.80
C PHE A 113 -4.12 -12.76 -2.83
N ASN A 114 -3.99 -14.08 -2.97
CA ASN A 114 -5.03 -14.93 -3.51
C ASN A 114 -5.34 -15.99 -2.44
N LEU A 115 -6.45 -15.82 -1.73
CA LEU A 115 -6.82 -16.71 -0.62
C LEU A 115 -7.18 -18.14 -1.07
N GLY A 116 -7.52 -18.34 -2.35
CA GLY A 116 -7.69 -19.68 -2.93
C GLY A 116 -6.38 -20.46 -2.97
N GLY A 117 -5.23 -19.76 -2.89
CA GLY A 117 -3.90 -20.33 -2.88
C GLY A 117 -3.30 -20.54 -4.28
N PRO A 118 -2.06 -21.05 -4.36
CA PRO A 118 -1.38 -21.30 -5.63
C PRO A 118 -2.20 -22.19 -6.56
N GLY A 119 -2.32 -21.80 -7.83
CA GLY A 119 -3.04 -22.57 -8.85
C GLY A 119 -4.57 -22.48 -8.78
N SER A 120 -5.13 -21.64 -7.90
CA SER A 120 -6.60 -21.48 -7.77
C SER A 120 -7.25 -20.60 -8.85
N GLY A 121 -6.45 -19.94 -9.69
CA GLY A 121 -6.91 -19.03 -10.75
C GLY A 121 -6.89 -17.57 -10.31
N ASP A 122 -7.85 -16.79 -10.80
CA ASP A 122 -8.01 -15.36 -10.47
C ASP A 122 -8.64 -15.13 -9.08
N ILE A 123 -8.80 -13.84 -8.73
CA ILE A 123 -9.40 -13.39 -7.46
C ILE A 123 -10.81 -12.82 -7.63
N LEU A 124 -11.42 -12.91 -8.82
CA LEU A 124 -12.66 -12.19 -9.13
C LEU A 124 -13.84 -12.66 -8.27
N GLY A 125 -13.78 -13.89 -7.77
CA GLY A 125 -14.77 -14.47 -6.86
C GLY A 125 -14.59 -14.12 -5.38
N HIS A 126 -13.49 -13.47 -4.98
CA HIS A 126 -13.28 -13.07 -3.58
C HIS A 126 -14.22 -11.94 -3.21
N GLU A 127 -14.85 -12.05 -2.05
CA GLU A 127 -15.73 -11.02 -1.49
C GLU A 127 -14.91 -10.06 -0.65
N VAL A 128 -14.96 -8.77 -0.99
CA VAL A 128 -14.22 -7.70 -0.31
C VAL A 128 -15.20 -6.75 0.37
N MET A 129 -14.88 -6.34 1.59
CA MET A 129 -15.47 -5.17 2.24
C MET A 129 -14.34 -4.20 2.61
N ILE A 130 -14.54 -2.92 2.34
CA ILE A 130 -13.61 -1.84 2.73
C ILE A 130 -14.41 -0.81 3.56
N ALA A 131 -13.94 -0.54 4.77
CA ALA A 131 -14.54 0.41 5.68
C ALA A 131 -14.20 1.87 5.31
N ALA A 132 -14.61 2.28 4.11
CA ALA A 132 -14.35 3.61 3.55
C ALA A 132 -15.55 4.10 2.72
N ASP A 133 -16.02 5.31 3.01
CA ASP A 133 -17.10 5.94 2.24
C ASP A 133 -16.60 6.82 1.09
N LYS A 134 -15.28 7.02 1.01
CA LYS A 134 -14.65 7.97 0.08
C LYS A 134 -13.36 7.40 -0.51
N TYR A 135 -12.96 7.98 -1.63
CA TYR A 135 -11.70 7.67 -2.32
C TYR A 135 -11.09 8.95 -2.92
N THR A 136 -9.83 8.87 -3.34
CA THR A 136 -9.13 9.97 -4.03
C THR A 136 -9.08 9.70 -5.54
N PRO A 137 -9.90 10.38 -6.37
CA PRO A 137 -9.86 10.24 -7.81
C PRO A 137 -8.52 10.72 -8.38
N VAL A 138 -8.05 10.06 -9.43
CA VAL A 138 -6.78 10.35 -10.09
C VAL A 138 -6.99 10.91 -11.49
N ASP A 139 -6.00 11.65 -11.98
CA ASP A 139 -5.90 12.05 -13.38
C ASP A 139 -5.36 10.91 -14.27
N GLY A 140 -5.24 11.17 -15.58
CA GLY A 140 -4.72 10.18 -16.55
C GLY A 140 -3.25 9.77 -16.33
N THR A 141 -2.55 10.38 -15.38
CA THR A 141 -1.19 10.00 -14.95
C THR A 141 -1.18 9.32 -13.58
N MET A 142 -2.36 8.95 -13.06
CA MET A 142 -2.57 8.31 -11.77
C MET A 142 -2.17 9.19 -10.58
N ILE A 143 -2.17 10.52 -10.74
CA ILE A 143 -1.96 11.48 -9.65
C ILE A 143 -3.31 11.93 -9.08
N PRO A 144 -3.48 11.98 -7.74
CA PRO A 144 -4.71 12.48 -7.14
C PRO A 144 -5.04 13.89 -7.62
N THR A 145 -6.29 14.09 -8.02
CA THR A 145 -6.85 15.38 -8.46
C THR A 145 -6.95 16.42 -7.34
N GLY A 146 -6.81 15.98 -6.08
CA GLY A 146 -7.07 16.79 -4.88
C GLY A 146 -8.52 16.68 -4.39
N GLU A 147 -9.43 16.13 -5.19
CA GLU A 147 -10.80 15.85 -4.76
C GLU A 147 -10.86 14.62 -3.83
N ILE A 148 -11.88 14.59 -2.96
CA ILE A 148 -12.26 13.40 -2.19
C ILE A 148 -13.73 13.13 -2.49
N LYS A 149 -14.02 12.02 -3.18
CA LYS A 149 -15.37 11.68 -3.66
C LYS A 149 -15.95 10.48 -2.93
N ALA A 150 -17.27 10.41 -2.86
CA ALA A 150 -17.97 9.28 -2.27
C ALA A 150 -17.81 8.03 -3.16
N VAL A 151 -17.66 6.86 -2.55
CA VAL A 151 -17.67 5.58 -3.29
C VAL A 151 -19.08 5.16 -3.66
N LYS A 152 -20.09 5.60 -2.91
CA LYS A 152 -21.49 5.23 -3.10
C LYS A 152 -21.96 5.53 -4.52
N GLY A 153 -22.54 4.52 -5.17
CA GLY A 153 -23.04 4.64 -6.55
C GLY A 153 -21.94 4.56 -7.61
N THR A 154 -20.74 4.11 -7.25
CA THR A 154 -19.64 3.86 -8.17
C THR A 154 -19.20 2.38 -8.12
N PRO A 155 -18.39 1.89 -9.08
CA PRO A 155 -17.78 0.56 -9.00
C PRO A 155 -16.95 0.32 -7.74
N LEU A 156 -16.50 1.39 -7.09
CA LEU A 156 -15.64 1.38 -5.90
C LEU A 156 -16.42 1.16 -4.59
N ASP A 157 -17.74 0.98 -4.62
CA ASP A 157 -18.54 0.84 -3.39
C ASP A 157 -18.40 -0.56 -2.76
N PHE A 158 -17.32 -0.79 -2.03
CA PHE A 158 -17.10 -1.98 -1.19
C PHE A 158 -17.51 -1.74 0.27
N THR A 159 -18.41 -0.79 0.55
CA THR A 159 -18.87 -0.54 1.94
C THR A 159 -19.62 -1.73 2.55
N LYS A 160 -19.99 -2.70 1.72
CA LYS A 160 -20.53 -4.01 2.07
C LYS A 160 -19.77 -5.10 1.31
N PRO A 161 -19.72 -6.34 1.82
CA PRO A 161 -19.11 -7.47 1.12
C PRO A 161 -19.64 -7.57 -0.31
N THR A 162 -18.72 -7.49 -1.28
CA THR A 162 -19.01 -7.53 -2.72
C THR A 162 -17.89 -8.27 -3.42
N THR A 163 -18.20 -9.14 -4.38
CA THR A 163 -17.17 -9.83 -5.15
C THR A 163 -16.34 -8.84 -5.98
N ILE A 164 -15.03 -9.06 -6.08
CA ILE A 164 -14.12 -8.20 -6.86
C ILE A 164 -14.62 -8.05 -8.30
N GLY A 165 -15.04 -9.18 -8.91
CA GLY A 165 -15.51 -9.22 -10.30
C GLY A 165 -16.86 -8.57 -10.55
N ALA A 166 -17.65 -8.22 -9.52
CA ALA A 166 -19.03 -7.74 -9.71
C ALA A 166 -19.14 -6.50 -10.60
N ARG A 167 -18.14 -5.61 -10.55
CA ARG A 167 -18.12 -4.30 -11.23
C ARG A 167 -16.77 -3.95 -11.85
N ILE A 168 -15.84 -4.91 -11.92
CA ILE A 168 -14.47 -4.63 -12.38
C ILE A 168 -14.44 -4.16 -13.83
N ASP A 169 -15.34 -4.68 -14.67
CA ASP A 169 -15.46 -4.34 -16.09
C ASP A 169 -15.98 -2.90 -16.33
N GLU A 170 -16.55 -2.25 -15.31
CA GLU A 170 -16.91 -0.83 -15.37
C GLU A 170 -15.66 0.07 -15.30
N LEU A 171 -14.55 -0.45 -14.75
CA LEU A 171 -13.24 0.20 -14.71
C LEU A 171 -12.46 -0.19 -15.97
N LYS A 172 -12.85 0.43 -17.08
CA LYS A 172 -12.38 0.07 -18.41
C LYS A 172 -10.88 0.25 -18.59
N ALA A 173 -10.32 -0.63 -19.42
CA ALA A 173 -9.01 -0.42 -20.01
C ALA A 173 -9.00 0.86 -20.86
N ASP A 174 -7.83 1.48 -20.94
CA ASP A 174 -7.53 2.61 -21.80
C ASP A 174 -6.19 2.37 -22.49
N ASP A 175 -6.29 1.97 -23.76
CA ASP A 175 -5.12 1.70 -24.60
C ASP A 175 -4.23 2.93 -24.78
N ALA A 176 -4.80 4.15 -24.73
CA ALA A 176 -4.03 5.38 -24.90
C ALA A 176 -3.09 5.64 -23.72
N THR A 177 -3.45 5.15 -22.53
CA THR A 177 -2.63 5.24 -21.31
C THR A 177 -1.99 3.91 -20.91
N ALA A 178 -2.13 2.88 -21.75
CA ALA A 178 -1.74 1.50 -21.47
C ALA A 178 -2.30 0.99 -20.13
N ASN A 179 -3.49 1.46 -19.74
CA ASN A 179 -4.16 1.03 -18.53
C ASN A 179 -5.00 -0.22 -18.84
N PRO A 180 -4.73 -1.39 -18.24
CA PRO A 180 -5.50 -2.62 -18.46
C PRO A 180 -6.89 -2.60 -17.81
N GLY A 181 -7.23 -1.54 -17.05
CA GLY A 181 -8.48 -1.46 -16.30
C GLY A 181 -8.38 -2.14 -14.92
N GLY A 182 -9.50 -2.26 -14.23
CA GLY A 182 -9.57 -2.84 -12.88
C GLY A 182 -9.27 -1.84 -11.76
N TYR A 183 -9.20 -2.35 -10.53
CA TYR A 183 -9.03 -1.48 -9.36
C TYR A 183 -7.56 -1.12 -9.18
N ASP A 184 -7.27 0.18 -9.11
CA ASP A 184 -6.01 0.76 -8.60
C ASP A 184 -6.34 2.09 -7.89
N HIS A 185 -7.03 2.02 -6.75
CA HIS A 185 -7.60 3.20 -6.09
C HIS A 185 -7.22 3.30 -4.62
N ASN A 186 -6.92 4.53 -4.17
CA ASN A 186 -6.73 4.84 -2.76
C ASN A 186 -8.07 5.20 -2.12
N TYR A 187 -8.48 4.40 -1.13
CA TYR A 187 -9.65 4.63 -0.29
C TYR A 187 -9.26 5.49 0.91
N VAL A 188 -10.15 6.41 1.30
CA VAL A 188 -10.01 7.23 2.51
C VAL A 188 -10.77 6.51 3.64
N LEU A 189 -10.01 5.94 4.58
CA LEU A 189 -10.55 5.07 5.62
C LEU A 189 -11.38 5.85 6.65
N ARG A 190 -12.36 5.17 7.25
CA ARG A 190 -13.12 5.71 8.39
C ARG A 190 -12.25 5.73 9.65
N GLY A 191 -12.48 6.72 10.51
CA GLY A 191 -11.84 6.81 11.83
C GLY A 191 -10.97 8.05 11.98
N ASP A 192 -10.33 8.17 13.14
CA ASP A 192 -9.41 9.28 13.46
C ASP A 192 -7.93 8.90 13.34
N ASN A 193 -7.64 7.67 12.89
CA ASN A 193 -6.30 7.11 12.66
C ASN A 193 -5.40 7.10 13.90
N LYS A 194 -5.98 7.18 15.11
CA LYS A 194 -5.20 7.13 16.37
C LYS A 194 -4.98 5.72 16.88
N GLU A 195 -5.92 4.82 16.61
CA GLU A 195 -5.87 3.41 17.01
C GLU A 195 -6.02 2.51 15.79
N ARG A 196 -5.54 1.28 15.90
CA ARG A 196 -5.75 0.28 14.84
C ARG A 196 -7.24 -0.04 14.74
N ALA A 197 -7.79 0.09 13.56
CA ALA A 197 -9.17 -0.28 13.26
C ALA A 197 -9.23 -1.32 12.13
N LEU A 198 -10.29 -2.13 12.12
CA LEU A 198 -10.61 -2.99 10.97
C LEU A 198 -10.96 -2.10 9.78
N VAL A 199 -10.20 -2.19 8.70
CA VAL A 199 -10.36 -1.34 7.51
C VAL A 199 -10.77 -2.10 6.27
N ALA A 200 -10.50 -3.41 6.21
CA ALA A 200 -10.98 -4.25 5.15
C ALA A 200 -11.10 -5.72 5.60
N SER A 201 -11.99 -6.46 4.94
CA SER A 201 -12.03 -7.92 5.02
C SER A 201 -12.14 -8.52 3.63
N VAL A 202 -11.55 -9.70 3.45
CA VAL A 202 -11.58 -10.48 2.21
C VAL A 202 -11.98 -11.91 2.57
N HIS A 203 -13.02 -12.42 1.93
CA HIS A 203 -13.47 -13.79 2.08
C HIS A 203 -13.39 -14.51 0.73
N GLU A 204 -12.86 -15.74 0.72
CA GLU A 204 -12.85 -16.59 -0.47
C GLU A 204 -13.79 -17.78 -0.25
N PRO A 205 -14.95 -17.82 -0.95
CA PRO A 205 -16.01 -18.77 -0.62
C PRO A 205 -15.66 -20.26 -0.80
N LYS A 206 -14.74 -20.63 -1.70
CA LYS A 206 -14.46 -22.06 -1.98
C LYS A 206 -13.60 -22.71 -0.90
N SER A 207 -12.56 -22.02 -0.44
CA SER A 207 -11.70 -22.47 0.66
C SER A 207 -12.27 -22.12 2.03
N GLY A 208 -13.19 -21.15 2.11
CA GLY A 208 -13.73 -20.62 3.35
C GLY A 208 -12.76 -19.73 4.13
N ARG A 209 -11.60 -19.39 3.56
CA ARG A 209 -10.59 -18.53 4.20
C ARG A 209 -11.05 -17.09 4.24
N THR A 210 -10.72 -16.43 5.33
CA THR A 210 -10.97 -15.00 5.54
C THR A 210 -9.69 -14.32 6.00
N MET A 211 -9.45 -13.12 5.47
CA MET A 211 -8.38 -12.22 5.90
C MET A 211 -8.99 -10.89 6.33
N GLU A 212 -8.53 -10.37 7.46
CA GLU A 212 -8.88 -9.04 7.94
C GLU A 212 -7.65 -8.15 7.94
N VAL A 213 -7.84 -6.87 7.61
CA VAL A 213 -6.78 -5.87 7.57
C VAL A 213 -7.06 -4.81 8.63
N TYR A 214 -6.10 -4.61 9.51
CA TYR A 214 -6.14 -3.59 10.55
C TYR A 214 -4.99 -2.60 10.35
N THR A 215 -5.26 -1.30 10.49
CA THR A 215 -4.21 -0.28 10.34
C THR A 215 -4.51 0.98 11.16
N THR A 216 -3.45 1.73 11.44
CA THR A 216 -3.51 3.13 11.93
C THR A 216 -3.43 4.14 10.79
N GLU A 217 -3.22 3.70 9.55
CA GLU A 217 -3.03 4.59 8.41
C GLU A 217 -4.34 5.18 7.87
N PRO A 218 -4.33 6.41 7.31
CA PRO A 218 -5.52 7.10 6.83
C PRO A 218 -6.11 6.55 5.52
N GLY A 219 -5.35 5.72 4.79
CA GLY A 219 -5.68 5.29 3.45
C GLY A 219 -5.32 3.83 3.17
N LEU A 220 -6.05 3.25 2.23
CA LEU A 220 -5.82 1.89 1.74
C LEU A 220 -5.79 1.91 0.20
N GLN A 221 -4.64 1.58 -0.39
CA GLN A 221 -4.55 1.31 -1.82
C GLN A 221 -5.13 -0.08 -2.09
N PHE A 222 -6.21 -0.16 -2.87
CA PHE A 222 -6.75 -1.41 -3.37
C PHE A 222 -6.37 -1.57 -4.84
N TYR A 223 -5.51 -2.55 -5.10
CA TYR A 223 -4.98 -2.86 -6.43
C TYR A 223 -5.19 -4.34 -6.74
N THR A 224 -5.83 -4.63 -7.87
CA THR A 224 -6.19 -6.00 -8.28
C THR A 224 -5.17 -6.68 -9.18
N GLY A 225 -3.91 -6.22 -9.18
CA GLY A 225 -2.86 -6.89 -9.94
C GLY A 225 -3.00 -6.72 -11.45
N ASN A 226 -3.59 -5.62 -11.91
CA ASN A 226 -4.01 -5.42 -13.30
C ASN A 226 -2.88 -5.54 -14.34
N PHE A 227 -1.63 -5.33 -13.92
CA PHE A 227 -0.43 -5.45 -14.74
C PHE A 227 0.38 -6.74 -14.49
N LEU A 228 -0.10 -7.65 -13.65
CA LEU A 228 0.52 -8.96 -13.44
C LEU A 228 0.17 -9.87 -14.61
N ASP A 229 1.18 -10.55 -15.16
CA ASP A 229 1.06 -11.41 -16.35
C ASP A 229 0.77 -12.88 -16.02
N GLY A 230 0.84 -13.27 -14.74
CA GLY A 230 0.50 -14.62 -14.26
C GLY A 230 1.64 -15.62 -14.38
#